data_AF-A0A2S8BC22-F1
#
_entry.id   AF-A0A2S8BC22-F1
#
_cell.length_a   1.000
_cell.length_b   1.000
_cell.length_c   1.000
_cell.angle_alpha   90.00
_cell.angle_beta   90.00
_cell.angle_gamma   90.00
#
_symmetry.space_group_name_H-M   'P 1'
#
loop_
_entity.id
_entity.type
_entity.pdbx_description
1 polymer ?
#
loop_
_entity_poly.entity_id
_entity_poly.type
_entity_poly.pdbx_seq_one_letter_code
_entity_poly.pdbx_strand_id
1 'polypeptide(L)'
;MAAHRTVAATPDEVIAALSRPLRFAQVAPTGVLALGFPRPRMDHGSGLAVGDRRTVLFDGAHHRPSFIAAHHWGEAPSQVEFEVVERGPNSVRMRLVSDTTPLATWLTWRSVDISWHSVDPGHTAISWALRYTRRLAPAWYFGPIERVVAQRAAAYLLDALDLGS
;
A
#
# COMPACT_ATOMS: atom_id res chain seq x y z
N MET A 1 -10.23 -0.86 -4.98
CA MET A 1 -10.23 0.60 -5.20
C MET A 1 -8.91 0.98 -5.84
N ALA A 2 -8.86 2.05 -6.64
CA ALA A 2 -7.64 2.46 -7.32
C ALA A 2 -7.35 3.95 -7.11
N ALA A 3 -6.06 4.31 -7.13
CA ALA A 3 -5.59 5.68 -7.26
C ALA A 3 -4.80 5.82 -8.56
N HIS A 4 -4.88 6.99 -9.17
CA HIS A 4 -4.23 7.30 -10.44
C HIS A 4 -3.36 8.54 -10.28
N ARG A 5 -2.18 8.54 -10.91
CA ARG A 5 -1.26 9.68 -10.92
C ARG A 5 -0.44 9.70 -12.20
N THR A 6 -0.35 10.88 -12.82
CA THR A 6 0.66 11.13 -13.85
C THR A 6 1.91 11.68 -13.18
N VAL A 7 3.06 11.13 -13.53
CA VAL A 7 4.36 11.51 -12.99
C VAL A 7 5.29 11.94 -14.12
N ALA A 8 6.20 12.87 -13.84
CA ALA A 8 7.25 13.30 -14.76
C ALA A 8 8.42 12.29 -14.72
N ALA A 9 8.16 11.11 -15.27
CA ALA A 9 9.11 10.02 -15.40
C ALA A 9 8.75 9.14 -16.61
N THR A 10 9.75 8.54 -17.23
CA THR A 10 9.61 7.51 -18.26
C THR A 10 9.06 6.20 -17.67
N PRO A 11 8.51 5.30 -18.49
CA PRO A 11 8.06 3.98 -18.01
C PRO A 11 9.17 3.17 -17.34
N ASP A 12 10.41 3.28 -17.82
CA ASP A 12 11.56 2.55 -17.27
C ASP A 12 11.95 3.08 -15.89
N GLU A 13 11.91 4.41 -15.68
CA GLU A 13 12.09 5.02 -14.37
C GLU A 13 10.98 4.61 -13.39
N VAL A 14 9.73 4.50 -13.85
CA VAL A 14 8.62 3.99 -13.05
C VAL A 14 8.85 2.52 -12.67
N ILE A 15 9.32 1.67 -13.60
CA ILE A 15 9.67 0.28 -13.31
C ILE A 15 10.79 0.20 -12.29
N ALA A 16 11.83 1.02 -12.42
CA ALA A 16 12.94 1.08 -11.47
C ALA A 16 12.48 1.55 -10.09
N ALA A 17 11.61 2.56 -10.03
CA ALA A 17 10.98 3.04 -8.80
C ALA A 17 10.15 1.94 -8.11
N LEU A 18 9.29 1.27 -8.86
CA LEU A 18 8.47 0.16 -8.38
C LEU A 18 9.32 -1.03 -7.92
N SER A 19 10.49 -1.25 -8.52
CA SER A 19 11.40 -2.33 -8.14
C SER A 19 12.22 -2.03 -6.86
N ARG A 20 12.11 -0.83 -6.29
CA ARG A 20 12.80 -0.43 -5.06
C ARG A 20 11.85 -0.43 -3.84
N PRO A 21 12.40 -0.41 -2.62
CA PRO A 21 11.63 -0.12 -1.42
C PRO A 21 10.89 1.22 -1.48
N LEU A 22 9.64 1.24 -1.00
CA LEU A 22 8.89 2.48 -0.81
C LEU A 22 9.47 3.33 0.33
N ARG A 23 9.46 4.66 0.16
CA ARG A 23 10.05 5.62 1.10
C ARG A 23 9.04 6.11 2.13
N PHE A 24 8.48 5.19 2.93
CA PHE A 24 7.46 5.53 3.93
C PHE A 24 7.90 6.60 4.95
N ALA A 25 9.19 6.62 5.33
CA ALA A 25 9.72 7.63 6.25
C ALA A 25 9.68 9.06 5.71
N GLN A 26 9.60 9.24 4.39
CA GLN A 26 9.57 10.55 3.72
C GLN A 26 8.14 11.04 3.46
N VAL A 27 7.13 10.19 3.72
CA VAL A 27 5.73 10.50 3.46
C VAL A 27 4.92 10.30 4.73
N ALA A 28 4.50 11.41 5.33
CA ALA A 28 3.58 11.35 6.46
C ALA A 28 2.17 10.99 5.98
N PRO A 29 1.51 9.96 6.58
CA PRO A 29 0.10 9.72 6.30
C PRO A 29 -0.73 10.92 6.74
N THR A 30 -1.78 11.26 5.99
CA THR A 30 -2.66 12.40 6.27
C THR A 30 -4.13 11.98 6.45
N GLY A 31 -4.92 12.84 7.07
CA GLY A 31 -6.36 12.62 7.27
C GLY A 31 -6.66 11.32 8.04
N VAL A 32 -7.58 10.52 7.51
CA VAL A 32 -8.03 9.27 8.15
C VAL A 32 -6.88 8.27 8.40
N LEU A 33 -5.86 8.23 7.53
CA LEU A 33 -4.70 7.36 7.70
C LEU A 33 -3.81 7.79 8.86
N ALA A 34 -3.74 9.10 9.15
CA ALA A 34 -2.94 9.64 10.25
C ALA A 34 -3.55 9.38 11.63
N LEU A 35 -4.88 9.26 11.68
CA LEU A 35 -5.65 9.19 12.93
C LEU A 35 -5.71 7.78 13.50
N GLY A 36 -5.93 6.76 12.66
CA GLY A 36 -6.33 5.45 13.14
C GLY A 36 -5.66 4.24 12.50
N PHE A 37 -4.72 4.42 11.57
CA PHE A 37 -4.09 3.30 10.83
C PHE A 37 -2.63 3.08 11.25
N PRO A 38 -2.12 1.82 11.19
CA PRO A 38 -0.73 1.47 11.39
C PRO A 38 0.11 2.25 10.41
N ARG A 39 1.18 2.86 10.92
CA ARG A 39 2.10 3.63 10.09
C ARG A 39 3.08 2.63 9.48
N PRO A 40 3.15 2.51 8.14
CA PRO A 40 4.18 1.70 7.52
C PRO A 40 5.52 2.38 7.76
N ARG A 41 6.55 1.56 8.02
CA ARG A 41 7.89 2.02 8.39
C ARG A 41 8.92 1.66 7.37
N MET A 42 8.85 0.41 6.95
CA MET A 42 9.82 -0.18 6.06
C MET A 42 9.10 -1.02 5.02
N ASP A 43 9.69 -1.02 3.84
CA ASP A 43 9.32 -1.90 2.76
C ASP A 43 10.54 -2.75 2.42
N HIS A 44 10.40 -4.06 2.54
CA HIS A 44 11.43 -5.03 2.21
C HIS A 44 10.96 -5.77 0.98
N GLY A 45 11.52 -5.42 -0.17
CA GLY A 45 11.21 -6.05 -1.43
C GLY A 45 11.96 -5.37 -2.55
N SER A 46 12.43 -6.17 -3.49
CA SER A 46 13.13 -5.69 -4.68
C SER A 46 12.64 -6.45 -5.89
N GLY A 47 12.51 -5.76 -7.01
CA GLY A 47 12.09 -6.35 -8.27
C GLY A 47 10.59 -6.47 -8.45
N LEU A 48 10.24 -6.97 -9.63
CA LEU A 48 8.88 -7.17 -10.15
C LEU A 48 8.77 -8.50 -10.93
N ALA A 49 9.75 -9.39 -10.80
CA ALA A 49 9.71 -10.71 -11.41
C ALA A 49 8.71 -11.60 -10.68
N VAL A 50 8.10 -12.56 -11.38
CA VAL A 50 7.20 -13.53 -10.75
C VAL A 50 7.97 -14.32 -9.68
N GLY A 51 7.41 -14.38 -8.47
CA GLY A 51 8.03 -14.95 -7.29
C GLY A 51 8.71 -13.93 -6.37
N ASP A 52 8.99 -12.70 -6.84
CA ASP A 52 9.52 -11.64 -5.98
C ASP A 52 8.52 -11.30 -4.88
N ARG A 53 9.04 -11.00 -3.69
CA ARG A 53 8.22 -10.67 -2.51
C ARG A 53 8.41 -9.24 -2.04
N ARG A 54 7.33 -8.68 -1.51
CA ARG A 54 7.30 -7.36 -0.86
C ARG A 54 6.65 -7.47 0.51
N THR A 55 7.40 -7.10 1.53
CA THR A 55 6.98 -7.09 2.93
C THR A 55 6.95 -5.67 3.46
N VAL A 56 5.78 -5.20 3.87
CA VAL A 56 5.64 -3.91 4.54
C VAL A 56 5.53 -4.13 6.04
N LEU A 57 6.46 -3.52 6.78
CA LEU A 57 6.50 -3.54 8.25
C LEU A 57 5.77 -2.33 8.82
N PHE A 58 5.00 -2.56 9.88
CA PHE A 58 4.25 -1.55 10.61
C PHE A 58 4.65 -1.53 12.08
N ASP A 59 4.80 -0.33 12.64
CA ASP A 59 4.93 -0.17 14.09
C ASP A 59 3.61 -0.51 14.80
N GLY A 60 3.71 -1.09 15.99
CA GLY A 60 2.58 -1.21 16.91
C GLY A 60 2.10 0.15 17.39
N ALA A 61 0.90 0.20 17.99
CA ALA A 61 0.23 1.44 18.34
C ALA A 61 0.68 2.10 19.66
N HIS A 62 1.80 1.67 20.25
CA HIS A 62 2.32 2.12 21.56
C HIS A 62 2.59 3.63 21.68
N HIS A 63 2.70 4.34 20.55
CA HIS A 63 2.97 5.79 20.47
C HIS A 63 1.68 6.63 20.31
N ARG A 64 0.49 6.05 20.46
CA ARG A 64 -0.80 6.73 20.20
C ARG A 64 -1.54 7.10 21.49
N PRO A 65 -2.32 8.21 21.48
CA PRO A 65 -3.20 8.53 22.60
C PRO A 65 -4.22 7.43 22.83
N SER A 66 -4.37 6.99 24.08
CA SER A 66 -5.21 5.85 24.49
C SER A 66 -6.69 5.97 24.07
N PHE A 67 -7.20 7.19 23.90
CA PHE A 67 -8.58 7.47 23.48
C PHE A 67 -8.80 7.45 21.96
N ILE A 68 -7.74 7.52 21.14
CA ILE A 68 -7.79 7.44 19.67
C ILE A 68 -7.47 6.02 19.18
N ALA A 69 -6.81 5.22 20.01
CA ALA A 69 -6.40 3.86 19.69
C ALA A 69 -6.59 2.95 20.89
N ALA A 70 -7.84 2.71 21.29
CA ALA A 70 -8.14 1.64 22.25
C ALA A 70 -7.79 0.29 21.59
N HIS A 71 -6.58 -0.22 21.88
CA HIS A 71 -6.14 -1.63 21.87
C HIS A 71 -6.28 -2.50 20.61
N HIS A 72 -6.94 -2.06 19.53
CA HIS A 72 -7.21 -2.93 18.37
C HIS A 72 -6.02 -3.14 17.43
N TRP A 73 -5.00 -2.27 17.50
CA TRP A 73 -3.83 -2.38 16.62
C TRP A 73 -2.68 -3.21 17.18
N GLY A 74 -2.80 -3.68 18.42
CA GLY A 74 -1.69 -4.30 19.15
C GLY A 74 -0.53 -3.33 19.41
N GLU A 75 0.31 -3.66 20.39
CA GLU A 75 1.54 -2.91 20.67
C GLU A 75 2.76 -3.49 19.95
N ALA A 76 2.64 -4.73 19.48
CA ALA A 76 3.67 -5.44 18.74
C ALA A 76 3.79 -4.92 17.28
N PRO A 77 4.99 -4.94 16.70
CA PRO A 77 5.16 -4.80 15.26
C PRO A 77 4.34 -5.83 14.49
N SER A 78 3.87 -5.46 13.31
CA SER A 78 3.13 -6.34 12.41
C SER A 78 3.56 -6.14 10.97
N GLN A 79 3.17 -7.05 10.09
CA GLN A 79 3.58 -6.98 8.69
C GLN A 79 2.51 -7.53 7.75
N VAL A 80 2.59 -7.08 6.50
CA VAL A 80 1.90 -7.70 5.38
C VAL A 80 2.91 -8.06 4.31
N GLU A 81 2.79 -9.26 3.75
CA GLU A 81 3.68 -9.78 2.71
C GLU A 81 2.85 -10.10 1.46
N PHE A 82 3.34 -9.63 0.33
CA PHE A 82 2.79 -9.89 -0.99
C PHE A 82 3.84 -10.56 -1.89
N GLU A 83 3.38 -11.37 -2.84
CA GLU A 83 4.23 -12.04 -3.84
C GLU A 83 3.74 -11.65 -5.23
N VAL A 84 4.67 -11.31 -6.13
CA VAL A 84 4.39 -11.08 -7.54
C VAL A 84 3.97 -12.39 -8.19
N VAL A 85 2.75 -12.41 -8.72
CA VAL A 85 2.17 -13.59 -9.40
C VAL A 85 2.03 -13.41 -10.88
N GLU A 86 2.08 -12.16 -11.36
CA GLU A 86 1.95 -11.83 -12.76
C GLU A 86 2.77 -10.59 -13.08
N ARG A 87 3.53 -10.65 -14.18
CA ARG A 87 4.28 -9.53 -14.74
C ARG A 87 3.96 -9.46 -16.23
N GLY A 88 3.18 -8.47 -16.63
CA GLY A 88 2.94 -8.12 -18.04
C GLY A 88 3.77 -6.89 -18.41
N PRO A 89 3.95 -6.50 -19.68
CA PRO A 89 4.88 -5.44 -20.09
C PRO A 89 4.74 -4.13 -19.30
N ASN A 90 3.50 -3.75 -19.01
CA ASN A 90 3.13 -2.49 -18.38
C ASN A 90 2.32 -2.67 -17.09
N SER A 91 2.43 -3.85 -16.46
CA SER A 91 1.68 -4.17 -15.25
C SER A 91 2.33 -5.23 -14.38
N VAL A 92 2.03 -5.18 -13.10
CA VAL A 92 2.37 -6.22 -12.12
C VAL A 92 1.14 -6.51 -11.26
N ARG A 93 0.92 -7.78 -10.94
CA ARG A 93 -0.05 -8.21 -9.94
C ARG A 93 0.66 -8.96 -8.84
N MET A 94 0.34 -8.58 -7.61
CA MET A 94 0.80 -9.27 -6.41
C MET A 94 -0.39 -9.87 -5.66
N ARG A 95 -0.20 -11.06 -5.07
CA ARG A 95 -1.17 -11.70 -4.18
C ARG A 95 -0.70 -11.64 -2.73
N LEU A 96 -1.64 -11.72 -1.80
CA LEU A 96 -1.33 -11.82 -0.38
C LEU A 96 -0.64 -13.16 -0.08
N VAL A 97 0.49 -13.12 0.64
CA VAL A 97 1.17 -14.29 1.22
C VAL A 97 0.80 -14.42 2.69
N SER A 98 0.98 -13.35 3.46
CA SER A 98 0.68 -13.30 4.89
C SER A 98 0.26 -11.90 5.32
N ASP A 99 -0.62 -11.80 6.32
CA ASP A 99 -1.01 -10.54 6.95
C ASP A 99 -1.13 -10.78 8.47
N THR A 100 -0.18 -10.25 9.22
CA THR A 100 -0.20 -10.26 10.70
C THR A 100 -0.70 -8.94 11.26
N THR A 101 -1.09 -8.00 10.40
CA THR A 101 -1.66 -6.75 10.85
C THR A 101 -3.09 -6.99 11.34
N PRO A 102 -3.57 -6.16 12.27
CA PRO A 102 -4.97 -6.20 12.70
C PRO A 102 -5.99 -5.96 11.58
N LEU A 103 -5.57 -5.43 10.42
CA LEU A 103 -6.42 -5.34 9.23
C LEU A 103 -6.96 -6.70 8.79
N ALA A 104 -6.21 -7.79 9.01
CA ALA A 104 -6.60 -9.15 8.66
C ALA A 104 -7.89 -9.63 9.36
N THR A 105 -8.27 -8.97 10.47
CA THR A 105 -9.52 -9.23 11.20
C THR A 105 -10.75 -8.62 10.51
N TRP A 106 -10.55 -7.52 9.76
CA TRP A 106 -11.64 -6.74 9.14
C TRP A 106 -11.73 -6.94 7.63
N LEU A 107 -10.62 -7.26 6.98
CA LEU A 107 -10.58 -7.55 5.56
C LEU A 107 -9.53 -8.61 5.24
N THR A 108 -9.59 -9.13 4.03
CA THR A 108 -8.57 -9.99 3.46
C THR A 108 -8.17 -9.41 2.13
N TRP A 109 -6.90 -9.02 1.99
CA TRP A 109 -6.36 -8.61 0.71
C TRP A 109 -6.46 -9.74 -0.31
N ARG A 110 -6.85 -9.39 -1.53
CA ARG A 110 -6.94 -10.31 -2.66
C ARG A 110 -5.78 -10.12 -3.61
N SER A 111 -5.54 -8.86 -3.98
CA SER A 111 -4.42 -8.50 -4.83
C SER A 111 -4.05 -7.03 -4.69
N VAL A 112 -2.83 -6.75 -5.10
CA VAL A 112 -2.35 -5.42 -5.46
C VAL A 112 -2.08 -5.45 -6.96
N ASP A 113 -2.82 -4.64 -7.72
CA ASP A 113 -2.65 -4.52 -9.17
C ASP A 113 -2.05 -3.14 -9.47
N ILE A 114 -0.89 -3.11 -10.13
CA ILE A 114 -0.24 -1.87 -10.54
C ILE A 114 -0.08 -1.91 -12.05
N SER A 115 -0.51 -0.85 -12.73
CA SER A 115 -0.28 -0.68 -14.16
C SER A 115 0.21 0.73 -14.47
N TRP A 116 0.93 0.86 -15.57
CA TRP A 116 1.43 2.14 -16.03
C TRP A 116 1.35 2.25 -17.55
N HIS A 117 1.37 3.46 -18.09
CA HIS A 117 1.54 3.68 -19.52
C HIS A 117 2.13 5.07 -19.78
N SER A 118 2.92 5.20 -20.85
CA SER A 118 3.40 6.50 -21.29
C SER A 118 2.20 7.37 -21.70
N VAL A 119 2.24 8.63 -21.27
CA VAL A 119 1.35 9.70 -21.73
C VAL A 119 2.05 10.47 -22.85
N ASP A 120 3.33 10.74 -22.65
CA ASP A 120 4.26 11.32 -23.61
C ASP A 120 5.70 10.87 -23.24
N PRO A 121 6.76 11.29 -23.98
CA PRO A 121 8.12 10.80 -23.74
C PRO A 121 8.68 11.06 -22.33
N GLY A 122 8.16 12.05 -21.60
CA GLY A 122 8.63 12.41 -20.26
C GLY A 122 7.65 12.10 -19.14
N HIS A 123 6.45 11.60 -19.47
CA HIS A 123 5.39 11.41 -18.49
C HIS A 123 4.75 10.02 -18.57
N THR A 124 4.49 9.46 -17.39
CA THR A 124 3.86 8.15 -17.24
C THR A 124 2.65 8.25 -16.31
N ALA A 125 1.52 7.71 -16.75
CA ALA A 125 0.35 7.54 -15.90
C ALA A 125 0.46 6.20 -15.16
N ILE A 126 0.28 6.22 -13.85
CA ILE A 126 0.32 5.06 -12.96
C ILE A 126 -1.06 4.86 -12.35
N SER A 127 -1.52 3.61 -12.33
CA SER A 127 -2.71 3.16 -11.62
C SER A 127 -2.31 2.15 -10.56
N TRP A 128 -2.67 2.40 -9.31
CA TRP A 128 -2.44 1.49 -8.19
C TRP A 128 -3.77 1.06 -7.59
N ALA A 129 -4.09 -0.24 -7.68
CA ALA A 129 -5.33 -0.79 -7.18
C ALA A 129 -5.12 -1.81 -6.05
N LEU A 130 -5.85 -1.61 -4.95
CA LEU A 130 -5.94 -2.55 -3.85
C LEU A 130 -7.28 -3.28 -3.90
N ARG A 131 -7.23 -4.62 -4.01
CA ARG A 131 -8.41 -5.50 -4.01
C ARG A 131 -8.49 -6.24 -2.69
N TYR A 132 -9.67 -6.28 -2.08
CA TYR A 132 -9.90 -6.96 -0.81
C TYR A 132 -11.32 -7.51 -0.72
N THR A 133 -11.51 -8.52 0.15
CA THR A 133 -12.82 -8.96 0.62
C THR A 133 -13.00 -8.50 2.06
N ARG A 134 -14.18 -7.96 2.36
CA ARG A 134 -14.56 -7.54 3.71
C ARG A 134 -14.86 -8.74 4.61
N ARG A 135 -14.45 -8.67 5.88
CA ARG A 135 -14.83 -9.57 6.96
C ARG A 135 -15.80 -8.88 7.93
N LEU A 136 -16.62 -9.66 8.62
CA LEU A 136 -17.65 -9.16 9.54
C LEU A 136 -17.03 -8.69 10.86
N ALA A 137 -16.59 -7.42 10.98
CA ALA A 137 -16.33 -6.74 12.27
C ALA A 137 -15.95 -5.24 12.10
N PRO A 138 -16.22 -4.41 13.13
CA PRO A 138 -17.51 -3.82 13.42
C PRO A 138 -17.89 -2.72 12.40
N ALA A 139 -19.16 -2.66 12.02
CA ALA A 139 -19.66 -1.76 10.97
C ALA A 139 -19.53 -0.26 11.29
N TRP A 140 -19.38 0.12 12.56
CA TRP A 140 -19.35 1.54 12.96
C TRP A 140 -18.01 2.24 12.68
N TYR A 141 -16.88 1.51 12.63
CA TYR A 141 -15.56 2.08 12.33
C TYR A 141 -15.30 2.20 10.81
N PHE A 142 -15.87 1.28 10.03
CA PHE A 142 -15.53 1.12 8.60
C PHE A 142 -16.72 1.31 7.63
N GLY A 143 -17.97 1.31 8.11
CA GLY A 143 -19.18 1.32 7.28
C GLY A 143 -19.25 2.39 6.19
N PRO A 144 -18.85 3.66 6.44
CA PRO A 144 -18.81 4.71 5.40
C PRO A 144 -17.39 5.02 4.85
N ILE A 145 -16.33 4.57 5.52
CA ILE A 145 -14.95 5.09 5.35
C ILE A 145 -14.04 4.11 4.57
N GLU A 146 -14.43 2.85 4.41
CA GLU A 146 -13.62 1.79 3.77
C GLU A 146 -13.08 2.15 2.37
N ARG A 147 -13.96 2.62 1.47
CA ARG A 147 -13.56 2.96 0.09
C ARG A 147 -12.59 4.14 0.07
N VAL A 148 -12.87 5.13 0.92
CA VAL A 148 -12.02 6.32 1.08
C VAL A 148 -10.66 5.91 1.64
N VAL A 149 -10.60 5.04 2.64
CA VAL A 149 -9.34 4.53 3.21
C VAL A 149 -8.54 3.76 2.18
N ALA A 150 -9.14 2.82 1.45
CA ALA A 150 -8.42 2.02 0.46
C ALA A 150 -7.90 2.89 -0.70
N GLN A 151 -8.68 3.88 -1.14
CA GLN A 151 -8.23 4.85 -2.14
C GLN A 151 -7.12 5.76 -1.60
N ARG A 152 -7.25 6.25 -0.36
CA ARG A 152 -6.21 7.06 0.30
C ARG A 152 -4.93 6.27 0.53
N ALA A 153 -5.03 4.98 0.85
CA ALA A 153 -3.88 4.09 0.96
C ALA A 153 -3.19 3.91 -0.41
N ALA A 154 -3.94 3.70 -1.49
CA ALA A 154 -3.37 3.65 -2.83
C ALA A 154 -2.69 4.98 -3.23
N ALA A 155 -3.29 6.13 -2.88
CA ALA A 155 -2.68 7.44 -3.11
C ALA A 155 -1.39 7.63 -2.28
N TYR A 156 -1.41 7.23 -1.01
CA TYR A 156 -0.25 7.25 -0.12
C TYR A 156 0.90 6.38 -0.64
N LEU A 157 0.61 5.20 -1.20
CA LEU A 157 1.61 4.34 -1.83
C LEU A 157 2.24 5.02 -3.05
N LEU A 158 1.45 5.74 -3.85
CA LEU A 158 1.96 6.54 -4.97
C LEU A 158 2.83 7.71 -4.50
N ASP A 159 2.52 8.33 -3.36
CA ASP A 159 3.37 9.36 -2.75
C ASP A 159 4.72 8.78 -2.27
N ALA A 160 4.71 7.55 -1.76
CA ALA A 160 5.89 6.87 -1.23
C ALA A 160 6.81 6.29 -2.32
N LEU A 161 6.43 6.34 -3.59
CA LEU A 161 7.27 5.89 -4.69
C LEU A 161 8.51 6.76 -4.83
N ASP A 162 9.67 6.10 -4.85
CA ASP A 162 10.93 6.76 -5.18
C ASP A 162 11.06 6.94 -6.69
N LEU A 163 10.56 8.06 -7.21
CA LEU A 163 10.69 8.39 -8.63
C LEU A 163 11.99 9.11 -8.99
N GLY A 164 12.93 9.27 -8.04
CA GLY A 164 14.15 10.05 -8.27
C GLY A 164 13.82 11.51 -8.58
N SER A 165 13.96 12.39 -7.59
CA SER A 165 14.10 13.83 -7.82
C SER A 165 15.57 14.18 -7.91
#